data_AF-A0A1V5KGF3-F1
#
_entry.id   AF-A0A1V5KGF3-F1
#
_cell.length_a   1.000
_cell.length_b   1.000
_cell.length_c   1.000
_cell.angle_alpha   90.00
_cell.angle_beta   90.00
_cell.angle_gamma   90.00
#
_symmetry.space_group_name_H-M   'P 1'
#
loop_
_entity.id
_entity.type
_entity.pdbx_description
1 polymer ?
#
loop_
_entity_poly.entity_id
_entity_poly.type
_entity_poly.pdbx_seq_one_letter_code
_entity_poly.pdbx_strand_id
1 'polypeptide(L)'
;MMGGTKSRGVINTRHILFIVSGAFDKLTDIIKNRLNHQKIGFDSRAESSDDESGSLLQGAETRDFIDFGFEPEFVGRLPVRVACEPLSAADLALIMTTSEGSILKQYHRDFEGFGIDLEVSPEAIRKIAARAYLQKTGARGILTVLERIFRDFKFELPSTGIRKLSVSEDTVENPGACLDKLLRENLHLMEDVHREDIERFFQHFLNETGIHVEMDSDGMEAIVARSNESNLSVRSVCESLFKDARHGLAIVMRNTDTTRFTLSSDFVKQPDAVISRMVVESFKTPETAEPNE
;
A
#
# COMPACT_ATOMS: atom_id res chain seq x y z
N MET A 1 42.68 -14.94 41.53
CA MET A 1 41.43 -14.50 40.86
C MET A 1 40.36 -15.53 41.18
N MET A 2 39.46 -15.24 42.13
CA MET A 2 38.32 -16.13 42.44
C MET A 2 37.22 -15.87 41.41
N GLY A 3 36.91 -16.89 40.61
CA GLY A 3 35.77 -16.89 39.72
C GLY A 3 34.48 -16.99 40.54
N GLY A 4 33.78 -15.86 40.69
CA GLY A 4 32.45 -15.83 41.28
C GLY A 4 31.45 -16.52 40.35
N THR A 5 30.86 -17.62 40.81
CA THR A 5 29.71 -18.25 40.17
C THR A 5 28.53 -17.28 40.24
N LYS A 6 28.10 -16.75 39.09
CA LYS A 6 26.83 -16.00 38.99
C LYS A 6 25.71 -16.92 39.48
N SER A 7 25.15 -16.64 40.65
CA SER A 7 23.94 -17.31 41.12
C SER A 7 22.80 -16.96 40.16
N ARG A 8 22.20 -17.96 39.53
CA ARG A 8 21.04 -17.80 38.65
C ARG A 8 19.92 -17.21 39.51
N GLY A 9 19.51 -15.97 39.23
CA GLY A 9 18.47 -15.29 40.01
C GLY A 9 17.16 -16.08 39.94
N VAL A 10 16.67 -16.52 41.09
CA VAL A 10 15.36 -17.15 41.21
C VAL A 10 14.35 -16.06 41.55
N ILE A 11 13.32 -15.91 40.73
CA ILE A 11 12.24 -14.93 40.93
C ILE A 11 11.02 -15.67 41.47
N ASN A 12 10.46 -15.16 42.57
CA ASN A 12 9.20 -15.65 43.12
C ASN A 12 8.01 -15.10 42.31
N THR A 13 7.16 -15.99 41.80
CA THR A 13 6.03 -15.64 40.93
C THR A 13 4.69 -15.48 41.67
N ARG A 14 4.67 -15.53 43.01
CA ARG A 14 3.43 -15.51 43.84
C ARG A 14 2.52 -14.31 43.57
N HIS A 15 3.08 -13.16 43.21
CA HIS A 15 2.33 -11.92 42.98
C HIS A 15 2.24 -11.51 41.50
N ILE A 16 2.62 -12.40 40.59
CA ILE A 16 2.49 -12.18 39.15
C ILE A 16 1.07 -12.56 38.74
N LEU A 17 0.38 -11.66 38.05
CA LEU A 17 -0.89 -11.95 37.41
C LEU A 17 -0.65 -12.79 36.15
N PHE A 18 -1.31 -13.94 36.07
CA PHE A 18 -1.30 -14.79 34.89
C PHE A 18 -2.61 -14.62 34.13
N ILE A 19 -2.52 -14.14 32.89
CA ILE A 19 -3.63 -14.10 31.95
C ILE A 19 -3.32 -15.12 30.86
N VAL A 20 -4.21 -16.09 30.68
CA VAL A 20 -4.09 -17.13 29.68
C VAL A 20 -5.29 -17.01 28.74
N SER A 21 -5.04 -16.99 27.44
CA SER A 21 -6.07 -16.86 26.41
C SER A 21 -5.85 -17.89 25.31
N GLY A 22 -6.95 -18.42 24.75
CA GLY A 22 -6.92 -19.37 23.65
C GLY A 22 -8.25 -19.41 22.90
N ALA A 23 -8.24 -20.01 21.72
CA ALA A 23 -9.46 -20.32 20.97
C ALA A 23 -9.84 -21.77 21.25
N PHE A 24 -11.09 -22.01 21.67
CA PHE A 24 -11.57 -23.30 22.16
C PHE A 24 -12.78 -23.80 21.35
N ASP A 25 -12.61 -23.96 20.04
CA ASP A 25 -13.72 -24.22 19.11
C ASP A 25 -14.59 -25.44 19.49
N LYS A 26 -13.98 -26.50 20.03
CA LYS A 26 -14.69 -27.74 20.44
C LYS A 26 -15.32 -27.66 21.84
N LEU A 27 -14.94 -26.68 22.65
CA LEU A 27 -15.46 -26.55 24.02
C LEU A 27 -16.96 -26.25 24.01
N THR A 28 -17.42 -25.47 23.03
CA THR A 28 -18.83 -25.16 22.81
C THR A 28 -19.67 -26.43 22.62
N ASP A 29 -19.17 -27.42 21.88
CA ASP A 29 -19.86 -28.69 21.66
C ASP A 29 -19.97 -29.52 22.96
N ILE A 30 -18.89 -29.54 23.75
CA ILE A 30 -18.86 -30.23 25.06
C ILE A 30 -19.90 -29.61 26.00
N ILE A 31 -19.94 -28.28 26.09
CA ILE A 31 -20.92 -27.54 26.89
C ILE A 31 -22.34 -27.84 26.42
N LYS A 32 -22.59 -27.80 25.10
CA LYS A 32 -23.90 -28.06 24.50
C LYS A 32 -24.39 -29.48 24.82
N ASN A 33 -23.53 -30.48 24.68
CA ASN A 33 -23.85 -31.87 25.00
C ASN A 33 -24.25 -32.04 26.47
N ARG A 34 -23.48 -31.44 27.38
CA ARG A 34 -23.76 -31.46 28.82
C ARG A 34 -25.11 -30.82 29.16
N LEU A 35 -25.41 -29.65 28.58
CA LEU A 35 -26.68 -28.95 28.80
C LEU A 35 -27.87 -29.74 28.23
N ASN A 36 -27.69 -30.39 27.07
CA ASN A 36 -28.72 -31.22 26.44
C ASN A 36 -28.96 -32.53 27.21
N HIS A 37 -27.92 -33.15 27.77
CA HIS A 37 -28.06 -34.35 28.61
C HIS A 37 -28.84 -34.06 29.90
N GLN A 38 -28.78 -32.85 30.45
CA GLN A 38 -29.61 -32.45 31.60
C GLN A 38 -31.10 -32.30 31.25
N LYS A 39 -31.45 -32.03 29.97
CA LYS A 39 -32.85 -31.80 29.53
C LYS A 39 -33.66 -33.08 29.29
N ILE A 40 -33.02 -34.26 29.19
CA ILE A 40 -33.71 -35.54 28.92
C ILE A 40 -34.67 -35.96 30.05
N GLY A 41 -34.60 -35.34 31.24
CA GLY A 41 -35.43 -35.67 32.40
C GLY A 41 -36.71 -34.84 32.60
N PHE A 42 -36.96 -33.77 31.83
CA PHE A 42 -38.16 -32.93 31.95
C PHE A 42 -38.68 -32.51 30.58
N ASP A 43 -39.97 -32.77 30.33
CA ASP A 43 -40.70 -32.40 29.11
C ASP A 43 -40.53 -30.91 28.77
N SER A 44 -39.84 -30.59 27.67
CA SER A 44 -40.06 -29.37 26.90
C SER A 44 -39.30 -29.36 25.58
N ARG A 45 -40.03 -29.00 24.51
CA ARG A 45 -39.54 -28.61 23.19
C ARG A 45 -38.38 -27.60 23.33
N ALA A 46 -37.21 -27.94 22.79
CA ALA A 46 -36.14 -26.97 22.59
C ALA A 46 -36.09 -26.59 21.11
N GLU A 47 -36.49 -25.36 20.81
CA GLU A 47 -36.13 -24.70 19.55
C GLU A 47 -34.60 -24.56 19.52
N SER A 48 -33.99 -25.08 18.47
CA SER A 48 -32.57 -24.95 18.20
C SER A 48 -32.31 -23.58 17.55
N SER A 49 -32.01 -22.57 18.35
CA SER A 49 -31.41 -21.33 17.84
C SER A 49 -29.90 -21.53 17.72
N ASP A 50 -29.41 -21.61 16.49
CA ASP A 50 -27.98 -21.82 16.15
C ASP A 50 -27.06 -20.62 16.46
N ASP A 51 -27.55 -19.58 17.15
CA ASP A 51 -26.86 -18.27 17.25
C ASP A 51 -26.25 -17.96 18.63
N GLU A 52 -26.12 -18.95 19.52
CA GLU A 52 -25.74 -18.73 20.94
C GLU A 52 -24.28 -19.11 21.30
N SER A 53 -23.37 -19.23 20.33
CA SER A 53 -21.99 -19.71 20.62
C SER A 53 -21.25 -18.87 21.67
N GLY A 54 -21.39 -17.54 21.67
CA GLY A 54 -20.80 -16.66 22.69
C GLY A 54 -21.45 -16.80 24.07
N SER A 55 -22.75 -17.05 24.11
CA SER A 55 -23.53 -17.28 25.34
C SER A 55 -23.16 -18.62 25.99
N LEU A 56 -22.93 -19.66 25.19
CA LEU A 56 -22.57 -20.99 25.69
C LEU A 56 -21.23 -21.00 26.44
N LEU A 57 -20.23 -20.27 25.95
CA LEU A 57 -18.91 -20.20 26.60
C LEU A 57 -18.94 -19.51 27.96
N GLN A 58 -19.91 -18.62 28.22
CA GLN A 58 -20.07 -18.00 29.55
C GLN A 58 -20.51 -19.02 30.61
N GLY A 59 -21.18 -20.11 30.19
CA GLY A 59 -21.60 -21.21 31.06
C GLY A 59 -20.56 -22.31 31.27
N ALA A 60 -19.30 -22.09 30.89
CA ALA A 60 -18.25 -23.10 30.97
C ALA A 60 -17.87 -23.45 32.42
N GLU A 61 -18.04 -24.73 32.79
CA GLU A 61 -17.70 -25.28 34.09
C GLU A 61 -16.36 -26.02 34.03
N THR A 62 -15.75 -26.28 35.20
CA THR A 62 -14.45 -26.97 35.29
C THR A 62 -14.44 -28.34 34.59
N ARG A 63 -15.55 -29.08 34.67
CA ARG A 63 -15.68 -30.38 33.99
C ARG A 63 -15.52 -30.29 32.47
N ASP A 64 -15.99 -29.21 31.85
CA ASP A 64 -15.91 -29.07 30.39
C ASP A 64 -14.46 -28.91 29.94
N PHE A 65 -13.63 -28.21 30.72
CA PHE A 65 -12.21 -28.07 30.45
C PHE A 65 -11.45 -29.38 30.68
N ILE A 66 -11.86 -30.18 31.66
CA ILE A 66 -11.28 -31.52 31.90
C ILE A 66 -11.64 -32.45 30.74
N ASP A 67 -12.91 -32.48 30.32
CA ASP A 67 -13.38 -33.26 29.16
C ASP A 67 -12.73 -32.78 27.85
N PHE A 68 -12.40 -31.49 27.75
CA PHE A 68 -11.62 -30.92 26.65
C PHE A 68 -10.15 -31.36 26.66
N GLY A 69 -9.62 -31.79 27.82
CA GLY A 69 -8.28 -32.37 27.97
C GLY A 69 -7.32 -31.60 28.89
N PHE A 70 -7.80 -30.65 29.70
CA PHE A 70 -6.97 -29.99 30.69
C PHE A 70 -6.85 -30.78 32.00
N GLU A 71 -5.67 -30.72 32.62
CA GLU A 71 -5.45 -31.30 33.95
C GLU A 71 -6.24 -30.54 35.04
N PRO A 72 -6.94 -31.23 35.96
CA PRO A 72 -7.77 -30.61 36.99
C PRO A 72 -7.02 -29.60 37.86
N GLU A 73 -5.78 -29.91 38.26
CA GLU A 73 -4.95 -29.03 39.11
C GLU A 73 -4.56 -27.74 38.39
N PHE A 74 -4.43 -27.79 37.06
CA PHE A 74 -4.13 -26.63 36.26
C PHE A 74 -5.34 -25.71 36.15
N VAL A 75 -6.50 -26.27 35.79
CA VAL A 75 -7.75 -25.50 35.68
C VAL A 75 -8.16 -24.92 37.05
N GLY A 76 -7.89 -25.64 38.14
CA GLY A 76 -8.12 -25.16 39.51
C GLY A 76 -7.31 -23.90 39.87
N ARG A 77 -6.19 -23.63 39.19
CA ARG A 77 -5.41 -22.39 39.35
C ARG A 77 -5.95 -21.22 38.52
N LEU A 78 -6.97 -21.44 37.69
CA LEU A 78 -7.61 -20.44 36.83
C LEU A 78 -9.09 -20.26 37.23
N PRO A 79 -9.38 -19.67 38.40
CA PRO A 79 -10.74 -19.54 38.93
C PRO A 79 -11.57 -18.47 38.22
N VAL A 80 -10.93 -17.48 37.60
CA VAL A 80 -11.59 -16.42 36.84
C VAL A 80 -11.59 -16.78 35.37
N ARG A 81 -12.78 -16.81 34.76
CA ARG A 81 -12.98 -17.14 33.35
C ARG A 81 -13.83 -16.06 32.71
N VAL A 82 -13.43 -15.65 31.52
CA VAL A 82 -14.13 -14.66 30.71
C VAL A 82 -14.23 -15.21 29.30
N ALA A 83 -15.42 -15.19 28.73
CA ALA A 83 -15.65 -15.54 27.34
C ALA A 83 -15.76 -14.25 26.51
N CYS A 84 -15.02 -14.19 25.40
CA CYS A 84 -15.16 -13.09 24.44
C CYS A 84 -16.35 -13.35 23.53
N GLU A 85 -17.13 -12.31 23.26
CA GLU A 85 -18.25 -12.37 22.32
C GLU A 85 -17.74 -12.37 20.86
N PRO A 86 -18.46 -13.04 19.94
CA PRO A 86 -18.14 -12.98 18.52
C PRO A 86 -18.32 -11.56 17.98
N LEU A 87 -17.43 -11.14 17.09
CA LEU A 87 -17.49 -9.81 16.48
C LEU A 87 -18.59 -9.76 15.42
N SER A 88 -19.53 -8.84 15.56
CA SER A 88 -20.49 -8.49 14.52
C SER A 88 -19.85 -7.58 13.45
N ALA A 89 -20.52 -7.40 12.31
CA ALA A 89 -20.10 -6.42 11.32
C ALA A 89 -20.07 -4.99 11.88
N ALA A 90 -20.95 -4.65 12.83
CA ALA A 90 -20.93 -3.35 13.49
C ALA A 90 -19.67 -3.19 14.38
N ASP A 91 -19.27 -4.23 15.09
CA ASP A 91 -18.05 -4.23 15.91
C ASP A 91 -16.80 -4.07 15.04
N LEU A 92 -16.77 -4.74 13.88
CA LEU A 92 -15.66 -4.60 12.93
C LEU A 92 -15.57 -3.17 12.38
N ALA A 93 -16.70 -2.52 12.07
CA ALA A 93 -16.73 -1.13 11.66
C ALA A 93 -16.21 -0.19 12.78
N LEU A 94 -16.58 -0.46 14.03
CA LEU A 94 -16.10 0.28 15.18
C LEU A 94 -14.58 0.11 15.36
N ILE A 95 -14.09 -1.13 15.39
CA ILE A 95 -12.65 -1.43 15.51
C ILE A 95 -11.83 -0.74 14.40
N MET A 96 -12.37 -0.73 13.18
CA MET A 96 -11.72 -0.12 12.02
C MET A 96 -11.58 1.41 12.13
N THR A 97 -12.40 2.07 12.95
CA THR A 97 -12.48 3.54 13.01
C THR A 97 -11.99 4.14 14.33
N THR A 98 -12.29 3.51 15.47
CA THR A 98 -12.08 4.12 16.79
C THR A 98 -10.84 3.62 17.52
N SER A 99 -10.31 2.45 17.17
CA SER A 99 -9.12 1.90 17.82
C SER A 99 -7.92 2.87 17.74
N GLU A 100 -7.12 2.95 18.80
CA GLU A 100 -5.92 3.81 18.85
C GLU A 100 -4.97 3.49 17.68
N GLY A 101 -4.85 2.21 17.33
CA GLY A 101 -4.10 1.71 16.18
C GLY A 101 -4.98 1.28 15.01
N SER A 102 -6.17 1.89 14.84
CA SER A 102 -7.15 1.45 13.84
C SER A 102 -6.54 1.31 12.45
N ILE A 103 -6.90 0.24 11.73
CA ILE A 103 -6.32 -0.10 10.43
C ILE A 103 -6.61 1.01 9.42
N LEU A 104 -7.79 1.65 9.48
CA LEU A 104 -8.14 2.74 8.57
C LEU A 104 -7.21 3.95 8.73
N LYS A 105 -6.85 4.35 9.96
CA LYS A 105 -5.82 5.38 10.23
C LYS A 105 -4.44 5.00 9.68
N GLN A 106 -4.12 3.71 9.57
CA GLN A 106 -2.87 3.28 8.92
C GLN A 106 -2.95 3.55 7.41
N TYR A 107 -4.06 3.21 6.75
CA TYR A 107 -4.25 3.54 5.34
C TYR A 107 -4.29 5.05 5.07
N HIS A 108 -4.93 5.86 5.93
CA HIS A 108 -4.86 7.32 5.80
C HIS A 108 -3.41 7.81 5.80
N ARG A 109 -2.57 7.32 6.73
CA ARG A 109 -1.14 7.68 6.79
C ARG A 109 -0.35 7.17 5.59
N ASP A 110 -0.65 5.97 5.09
CA ASP A 110 -0.01 5.43 3.90
C ASP A 110 -0.26 6.32 2.68
N PHE A 111 -1.52 6.74 2.46
CA PHE A 111 -1.88 7.64 1.36
C PHE A 111 -1.35 9.05 1.57
N GLU A 112 -1.36 9.56 2.81
CA GLU A 112 -0.76 10.85 3.16
C GLU A 112 0.75 10.86 2.84
N GLY A 113 1.46 9.74 3.05
CA GLY A 113 2.86 9.58 2.67
C GLY A 113 3.11 9.73 1.15
N PHE A 114 2.10 9.50 0.32
CA PHE A 114 2.12 9.76 -1.12
C PHE A 114 1.54 11.14 -1.49
N GLY A 115 1.16 11.96 -0.51
CA GLY A 115 0.52 13.25 -0.74
C GLY A 115 -0.94 13.16 -1.19
N ILE A 116 -1.62 12.05 -0.88
CA ILE A 116 -3.01 11.76 -1.27
C ILE A 116 -3.91 11.83 -0.04
N ASP A 117 -4.92 12.69 -0.08
CA ASP A 117 -5.97 12.76 0.93
C ASP A 117 -7.01 11.65 0.70
N LEU A 118 -7.06 10.69 1.62
CA LEU A 118 -8.00 9.57 1.59
C LEU A 118 -9.25 9.93 2.39
N GLU A 119 -10.41 9.95 1.74
CA GLU A 119 -11.72 10.10 2.38
C GLU A 119 -12.53 8.81 2.22
N VAL A 120 -12.97 8.21 3.34
CA VAL A 120 -13.77 6.98 3.31
C VAL A 120 -15.16 7.25 3.88
N SER A 121 -16.18 7.03 3.06
CA SER A 121 -17.58 7.24 3.45
C SER A 121 -18.03 6.25 4.54
N PRO A 122 -18.98 6.63 5.42
CA PRO A 122 -19.60 5.72 6.39
C PRO A 122 -20.20 4.45 5.73
N GLU A 123 -20.76 4.59 4.53
CA GLU A 123 -21.31 3.49 3.73
C GLU A 123 -20.21 2.50 3.33
N ALA A 124 -19.07 2.99 2.83
CA ALA A 124 -17.91 2.16 2.51
C ALA A 124 -17.38 1.43 3.75
N ILE A 125 -17.29 2.10 4.90
CA ILE A 125 -16.88 1.50 6.18
C ILE A 125 -17.79 0.32 6.54
N ARG A 126 -19.11 0.52 6.48
CA ARG A 126 -20.09 -0.55 6.75
C ARG A 126 -19.94 -1.71 5.76
N LYS A 127 -19.73 -1.42 4.47
CA LYS A 127 -19.56 -2.44 3.42
C LYS A 127 -18.28 -3.26 3.60
N ILE A 128 -17.17 -2.60 3.92
CA ILE A 128 -15.89 -3.24 4.23
C ILE A 128 -16.06 -4.16 5.45
N ALA A 129 -16.72 -3.67 6.50
CA ALA A 129 -16.97 -4.45 7.71
C ALA A 129 -17.85 -5.68 7.45
N ALA A 130 -18.90 -5.53 6.63
CA ALA A 130 -19.74 -6.66 6.20
C ALA A 130 -18.93 -7.71 5.41
N ARG A 131 -18.07 -7.28 4.48
CA ARG A 131 -17.17 -8.19 3.74
C ARG A 131 -16.15 -8.87 4.64
N ALA A 132 -15.61 -8.16 5.63
CA ALA A 132 -14.66 -8.70 6.59
C ALA A 132 -15.33 -9.74 7.51
N TYR A 133 -16.57 -9.50 7.94
CA TYR A 133 -17.37 -10.45 8.72
C TYR A 133 -17.54 -11.79 7.99
N LEU A 134 -17.81 -11.73 6.67
CA LEU A 134 -17.92 -12.93 5.83
C LEU A 134 -16.63 -13.76 5.75
N GLN A 135 -15.45 -13.18 6.03
CA GLN A 135 -14.19 -13.92 6.05
C GLN A 135 -14.07 -14.86 7.26
N LYS A 136 -14.91 -14.71 8.30
CA LYS A 136 -14.87 -15.53 9.53
C LYS A 136 -13.50 -15.62 10.21
N THR A 137 -12.70 -14.55 10.10
CA THR A 137 -11.35 -14.44 10.69
C THR A 137 -11.25 -13.35 11.76
N GLY A 138 -12.40 -12.81 12.19
CA GLY A 138 -12.47 -11.70 13.14
C GLY A 138 -11.87 -10.41 12.58
N ALA A 139 -11.29 -9.58 13.45
CA ALA A 139 -10.69 -8.30 13.05
C ALA A 139 -9.54 -8.42 12.04
N ARG A 140 -8.89 -9.58 11.93
CA ARG A 140 -7.84 -9.84 10.92
C ARG A 140 -8.41 -9.78 9.48
N GLY A 141 -9.68 -10.11 9.30
CA GLY A 141 -10.35 -10.06 8.00
C GLY A 141 -10.43 -8.63 7.43
N ILE A 142 -10.42 -7.61 8.30
CA ILE A 142 -10.47 -6.19 7.88
C ILE A 142 -9.26 -5.87 7.00
N LEU A 143 -8.05 -6.25 7.43
CA LEU A 143 -6.82 -5.99 6.69
C LEU A 143 -6.85 -6.65 5.30
N THR A 144 -7.29 -7.91 5.23
CA THR A 144 -7.40 -8.63 3.95
C THR A 144 -8.35 -7.94 2.97
N VAL A 145 -9.49 -7.43 3.47
CA VAL A 145 -10.47 -6.72 2.63
C VAL A 145 -9.93 -5.38 2.17
N LEU A 146 -9.33 -4.60 3.07
CA LEU A 146 -8.73 -3.31 2.74
C LEU A 146 -7.60 -3.47 1.72
N GLU A 147 -6.71 -4.44 1.91
CA GLU A 147 -5.60 -4.68 0.98
C GLU A 147 -6.11 -5.01 -0.42
N ARG A 148 -7.15 -5.85 -0.53
CA ARG A 148 -7.76 -6.15 -1.84
C ARG A 148 -8.35 -4.91 -2.52
N ILE A 149 -8.90 -3.97 -1.75
CA ILE A 149 -9.51 -2.75 -2.29
C ILE A 149 -8.43 -1.75 -2.71
N PHE A 150 -7.45 -1.51 -1.85
CA PHE A 150 -6.51 -0.40 -1.99
C PHE A 150 -5.22 -0.75 -2.73
N ARG A 151 -4.90 -2.02 -2.95
CA ARG A 151 -3.64 -2.45 -3.57
C ARG A 151 -3.32 -1.71 -4.87
N ASP A 152 -4.27 -1.71 -5.80
CA ASP A 152 -4.04 -1.11 -7.13
C ASP A 152 -4.04 0.43 -7.04
N PHE A 153 -4.87 1.01 -6.16
CA PHE A 153 -4.82 2.46 -5.89
C PHE A 153 -3.48 2.90 -5.31
N LYS A 154 -2.89 2.13 -4.39
CA LYS A 154 -1.56 2.41 -3.82
C LYS A 154 -0.45 2.29 -4.86
N PHE A 155 -0.65 1.49 -5.90
CA PHE A 155 0.33 1.32 -6.98
C PHE A 155 0.21 2.43 -8.04
N GLU A 156 -0.99 2.73 -8.51
CA GLU A 156 -1.22 3.65 -9.63
C GLU A 156 -1.19 5.13 -9.20
N LEU A 157 -1.89 5.49 -8.12
CA LEU A 157 -2.12 6.90 -7.79
C LEU A 157 -0.84 7.72 -7.54
N PRO A 158 0.22 7.21 -6.87
CA PRO A 158 1.45 7.99 -6.66
C PRO A 158 2.09 8.53 -7.95
N SER A 159 1.81 7.91 -9.10
CA SER A 159 2.39 8.27 -10.40
C SER A 159 1.51 9.21 -11.23
N THR A 160 0.35 9.64 -10.72
CA THR A 160 -0.70 10.29 -11.54
C THR A 160 -0.97 11.75 -11.20
N GLY A 161 -0.34 12.27 -10.14
CA GLY A 161 -0.59 13.63 -9.65
C GLY A 161 -1.92 13.81 -8.91
N ILE A 162 -2.76 12.77 -8.83
CA ILE A 162 -4.00 12.78 -8.07
C ILE A 162 -3.69 12.95 -6.58
N ARG A 163 -4.28 13.98 -5.95
CA ARG A 163 -4.07 14.30 -4.52
C ARG A 163 -5.24 13.95 -3.60
N LYS A 164 -6.32 13.38 -4.14
CA LYS A 164 -7.51 13.04 -3.36
C LYS A 164 -8.14 11.73 -3.85
N LEU A 165 -8.47 10.85 -2.93
CA LEU A 165 -9.17 9.59 -3.19
C LEU A 165 -10.41 9.50 -2.29
N SER A 166 -11.61 9.56 -2.89
CA SER A 166 -12.88 9.36 -2.19
C SER A 166 -13.39 7.93 -2.38
N VAL A 167 -13.60 7.21 -1.27
CA VAL A 167 -14.02 5.81 -1.25
C VAL A 167 -15.48 5.70 -0.84
N SER A 168 -16.28 5.21 -1.78
CA SER A 168 -17.72 4.98 -1.63
C SER A 168 -18.03 3.48 -1.55
N GLU A 169 -19.31 3.14 -1.36
CA GLU A 169 -19.76 1.74 -1.45
C GLU A 169 -19.42 1.12 -2.81
N ASP A 170 -19.57 1.86 -3.91
CA ASP A 170 -19.24 1.39 -5.26
C ASP A 170 -17.73 1.13 -5.41
N THR A 171 -16.88 1.96 -4.81
CA THR A 171 -15.42 1.74 -4.78
C THR A 171 -15.05 0.45 -4.06
N VAL A 172 -15.78 0.12 -2.98
CA VAL A 172 -15.61 -1.15 -2.29
C VAL A 172 -16.09 -2.29 -3.18
N GLU A 173 -17.20 -2.13 -3.90
CA GLU A 173 -17.76 -3.17 -4.77
C GLU A 173 -16.90 -3.48 -5.99
N ASN A 174 -16.50 -2.43 -6.70
CA ASN A 174 -15.85 -2.46 -8.01
C ASN A 174 -14.57 -1.60 -8.01
N PRO A 175 -13.53 -1.96 -7.23
CA PRO A 175 -12.34 -1.12 -7.04
C PRO A 175 -11.62 -0.83 -8.37
N GLY A 176 -11.42 -1.82 -9.23
CA GLY A 176 -10.75 -1.64 -10.52
C GLY A 176 -11.51 -0.71 -11.47
N ALA A 177 -12.83 -0.85 -11.58
CA ALA A 177 -13.64 0.03 -12.42
C ALA A 177 -13.63 1.49 -11.93
N CYS A 178 -13.63 1.68 -10.60
CA CYS A 178 -13.49 3.00 -10.01
C CYS A 178 -12.10 3.61 -10.25
N LEU A 179 -11.04 2.81 -10.14
CA LEU A 179 -9.68 3.24 -10.44
C LEU A 179 -9.54 3.65 -11.91
N ASP A 180 -9.98 2.82 -12.85
CA ASP A 180 -9.96 3.12 -14.28
C ASP A 180 -10.69 4.43 -14.59
N LYS A 181 -11.87 4.63 -13.99
CA LYS A 181 -12.63 5.86 -14.14
C LYS A 181 -11.86 7.06 -13.59
N LEU A 182 -11.30 6.94 -12.39
CA LEU A 182 -10.53 8.00 -11.74
C LEU A 182 -9.30 8.40 -12.57
N LEU A 183 -8.56 7.44 -13.12
CA LEU A 183 -7.40 7.68 -13.98
C LEU A 183 -7.81 8.38 -15.29
N ARG A 184 -8.91 7.95 -15.93
CA ARG A 184 -9.40 8.58 -17.16
C ARG A 184 -9.84 10.02 -16.95
N GLU A 185 -10.52 10.30 -15.84
CA GLU A 185 -10.99 11.65 -15.51
C GLU A 185 -9.83 12.61 -15.19
N ASN A 186 -8.66 12.09 -14.81
CA ASN A 186 -7.49 12.85 -14.39
C ASN A 186 -6.28 12.68 -15.32
N LEU A 187 -6.49 12.28 -16.58
CA LEU A 187 -5.39 12.05 -17.53
C LEU A 187 -4.47 13.28 -17.69
N HIS A 188 -5.04 14.48 -17.67
CA HIS A 188 -4.30 15.74 -17.74
C HIS A 188 -3.27 15.92 -16.60
N LEU A 189 -3.57 15.42 -15.39
CA LEU A 189 -2.63 15.52 -14.26
C LEU A 189 -1.40 14.64 -14.46
N MET A 190 -1.54 13.48 -15.12
CA MET A 190 -0.40 12.64 -15.50
C MET A 190 0.51 13.36 -16.49
N GLU A 191 -0.07 14.02 -17.49
CA GLU A 191 0.69 14.81 -18.48
C GLU A 191 1.48 15.93 -17.80
N ASP A 192 0.87 16.63 -16.84
CA ASP A 192 1.53 17.69 -16.07
C ASP A 192 2.67 17.14 -15.21
N VAL A 193 2.47 16.01 -14.52
CA VAL A 193 3.54 15.37 -13.72
C VAL A 193 4.71 14.94 -14.60
N HIS A 194 4.44 14.29 -15.74
CA HIS A 194 5.49 13.89 -16.67
C HIS A 194 6.25 15.11 -17.20
N ARG A 195 5.54 16.20 -17.53
CA ARG A 195 6.17 17.45 -17.95
C ARG A 195 7.07 18.01 -16.83
N GLU A 196 6.57 18.10 -15.61
CA GLU A 196 7.36 18.57 -14.46
C GLU A 196 8.61 17.72 -14.22
N ASP A 197 8.54 16.40 -14.37
CA ASP A 197 9.68 15.50 -14.23
C ASP A 197 10.74 15.74 -15.32
N ILE A 198 10.31 15.92 -16.58
CA ILE A 198 11.18 16.27 -17.71
C ILE A 198 11.86 17.63 -17.45
N GLU A 199 11.09 18.63 -17.06
CA GLU A 199 11.60 19.97 -16.74
C GLU A 199 12.60 19.92 -15.58
N ARG A 200 12.29 19.18 -14.51
CA ARG A 200 13.18 19.00 -13.36
C ARG A 200 14.49 18.33 -13.76
N PHE A 201 14.43 17.34 -14.64
CA PHE A 201 15.64 16.72 -15.20
C PHE A 201 16.50 17.75 -15.94
N PHE A 202 15.91 18.53 -16.84
CA PHE A 202 16.68 19.52 -17.61
C PHE A 202 17.21 20.68 -16.78
N GLN A 203 16.49 21.09 -15.74
CA GLN A 203 17.01 22.04 -14.75
C GLN A 203 18.24 21.48 -14.02
N HIS A 204 18.22 20.21 -13.64
CA HIS A 204 19.38 19.56 -13.04
C HIS A 204 20.54 19.44 -14.04
N PHE A 205 20.26 19.02 -15.28
CA PHE A 205 21.24 18.93 -16.35
C PHE A 205 21.92 20.28 -16.66
N LEU A 206 21.14 21.37 -16.70
CA LEU A 206 21.65 22.73 -16.86
C LEU A 206 22.59 23.12 -15.71
N ASN A 207 22.18 22.88 -14.47
CA ASN A 207 23.01 23.20 -13.29
C ASN A 207 24.34 22.43 -13.28
N GLU A 208 24.36 21.19 -13.79
CA GLU A 208 25.58 20.38 -13.84
C GLU A 208 26.49 20.71 -15.04
N THR A 209 25.92 21.01 -16.20
CA THR A 209 26.67 21.09 -17.46
C THR A 209 26.81 22.51 -18.01
N GLY A 210 25.96 23.44 -17.57
CA GLY A 210 25.80 24.77 -18.17
C GLY A 210 25.05 24.78 -19.50
N ILE A 211 24.55 23.63 -19.96
CA ILE A 211 23.86 23.49 -21.25
C ILE A 211 22.35 23.55 -21.04
N HIS A 212 21.68 24.49 -21.70
CA HIS A 212 20.24 24.60 -21.67
C HIS A 212 19.62 23.71 -22.75
N VAL A 213 18.87 22.70 -22.34
CA VAL A 213 18.14 21.82 -23.27
C VAL A 213 16.64 21.98 -23.05
N GLU A 214 15.90 22.13 -24.14
CA GLU A 214 14.44 22.12 -24.15
C GLU A 214 13.94 21.03 -25.11
N MET A 215 12.90 20.31 -24.70
CA MET A 215 12.18 19.40 -25.58
C MET A 215 10.95 20.11 -26.13
N ASP A 216 10.66 19.96 -27.42
CA ASP A 216 9.36 20.34 -27.96
C ASP A 216 8.25 19.35 -27.54
N SER A 217 7.00 19.65 -27.90
CA SER A 217 5.83 18.82 -27.57
C SER A 217 6.01 17.36 -28.02
N ASP A 218 6.46 17.16 -29.26
CA ASP A 218 6.62 15.85 -29.87
C ASP A 218 7.73 15.05 -29.18
N GLY A 219 8.77 15.75 -28.74
CA GLY A 219 9.87 15.22 -27.95
C GLY A 219 9.43 14.79 -26.55
N MET A 220 8.64 15.61 -25.86
CA MET A 220 8.06 15.25 -24.56
C MET A 220 7.17 14.01 -24.67
N GLU A 221 6.27 13.97 -25.66
CA GLU A 221 5.42 12.81 -25.93
C GLU A 221 6.23 11.56 -26.22
N ALA A 222 7.30 11.67 -27.01
CA ALA A 222 8.18 10.55 -27.32
C ALA A 222 8.92 10.01 -26.08
N ILE A 223 9.33 10.88 -25.15
CA ILE A 223 9.94 10.46 -23.87
C ILE A 223 8.93 9.68 -23.03
N VAL A 224 7.71 10.19 -22.90
CA VAL A 224 6.63 9.53 -22.12
C VAL A 224 6.24 8.19 -22.76
N ALA A 225 6.07 8.14 -24.08
CA ALA A 225 5.80 6.91 -24.80
C ALA A 225 6.88 5.84 -24.54
N ARG A 226 8.15 6.24 -24.61
CA ARG A 226 9.29 5.34 -24.33
C ARG A 226 9.35 4.90 -22.87
N SER A 227 8.93 5.76 -21.94
CA SER A 227 8.77 5.45 -20.50
C SER A 227 7.78 4.31 -20.31
N ASN A 228 6.62 4.41 -20.96
CA ASN A 228 5.55 3.41 -20.89
C ASN A 228 5.96 2.09 -21.55
N GLU A 229 6.58 2.14 -22.73
CA GLU A 229 7.05 0.93 -23.44
C GLU A 229 8.15 0.17 -22.69
N SER A 230 9.05 0.91 -22.03
CA SER A 230 10.21 0.34 -21.33
C SER A 230 9.93 0.01 -19.87
N ASN A 231 8.76 0.39 -19.35
CA ASN A 231 8.38 0.28 -17.94
C ASN A 231 9.41 0.92 -16.99
N LEU A 232 9.96 2.06 -17.42
CA LEU A 232 10.93 2.88 -16.69
C LEU A 232 10.28 4.20 -16.30
N SER A 233 10.83 4.88 -15.28
CA SER A 233 10.41 6.24 -14.97
C SER A 233 10.87 7.22 -16.07
N VAL A 234 10.12 8.30 -16.26
CA VAL A 234 10.47 9.38 -17.20
C VAL A 234 11.89 9.88 -16.96
N ARG A 235 12.26 10.05 -15.68
CA ARG A 235 13.61 10.41 -15.26
C ARG A 235 14.67 9.42 -15.74
N SER A 236 14.44 8.12 -15.56
CA SER A 236 15.39 7.08 -16.00
C SER A 236 15.55 7.07 -17.53
N VAL A 237 14.48 7.33 -18.28
CA VAL A 237 14.54 7.48 -19.74
C VAL A 237 15.39 8.70 -20.11
N CYS A 238 15.16 9.85 -19.47
CA CYS A 238 15.98 11.05 -19.67
C CYS A 238 17.46 10.80 -19.34
N GLU A 239 17.78 10.19 -18.19
CA GLU A 239 19.15 9.85 -17.79
C GLU A 239 19.82 8.94 -18.83
N SER A 240 19.10 7.96 -19.38
CA SER A 240 19.62 7.07 -20.42
C SER A 240 19.85 7.80 -21.75
N LEU A 241 18.96 8.70 -22.16
CA LEU A 241 19.08 9.44 -23.42
C LEU A 241 20.26 10.42 -23.39
N PHE A 242 20.48 11.08 -22.25
CA PHE A 242 21.45 12.16 -22.13
C PHE A 242 22.83 11.74 -21.62
N LYS A 243 23.01 10.46 -21.27
CA LYS A 243 24.30 9.91 -20.81
C LYS A 243 25.44 10.21 -21.80
N ASP A 244 25.22 9.90 -23.07
CA ASP A 244 26.21 10.09 -24.13
C ASP A 244 26.03 11.42 -24.87
N ALA A 245 24.80 11.92 -24.95
CA ALA A 245 24.48 13.21 -25.58
C ALA A 245 25.19 14.39 -24.91
N ARG A 246 25.44 14.32 -23.59
CA ARG A 246 26.17 15.36 -22.85
C ARG A 246 27.52 15.72 -23.48
N HIS A 247 28.27 14.71 -23.91
CA HIS A 247 29.60 14.94 -24.50
C HIS A 247 29.50 15.59 -25.87
N GLY A 248 28.56 15.13 -26.70
CA GLY A 248 28.32 15.71 -28.02
C GLY A 248 27.84 17.16 -27.95
N LEU A 249 26.85 17.46 -27.10
CA LEU A 249 26.35 18.82 -26.90
C LEU A 249 27.43 19.77 -26.37
N ALA A 250 28.32 19.31 -25.48
CA ALA A 250 29.45 20.10 -25.00
C ALA A 250 30.45 20.45 -26.12
N ILE A 251 30.65 19.57 -27.10
CA ILE A 251 31.49 19.86 -28.28
C ILE A 251 30.81 20.94 -29.14
N VAL A 252 29.52 20.79 -29.41
CA VAL A 252 28.76 21.76 -30.22
C VAL A 252 28.79 23.15 -29.58
N MET A 253 28.56 23.23 -28.26
CA MET A 253 28.63 24.49 -27.51
C MET A 253 29.99 25.19 -27.65
N ARG A 254 31.09 24.45 -27.59
CA ARG A 254 32.46 24.99 -27.75
C ARG A 254 32.75 25.52 -29.16
N ASN A 255 32.13 24.91 -30.18
CA ASN A 255 32.38 25.26 -31.57
C ASN A 255 31.48 26.40 -32.08
N THR A 256 30.30 26.59 -31.48
CA THR A 256 29.24 27.49 -32.00
C THR A 256 28.82 28.59 -31.04
N ASP A 257 29.45 28.70 -29.87
CA ASP A 257 29.07 29.57 -28.74
C ASP A 257 27.59 29.45 -28.33
N THR A 258 26.90 28.40 -28.78
CA THR A 258 25.48 28.17 -28.54
C THR A 258 25.28 27.36 -27.27
N THR A 259 24.57 27.92 -26.30
CA THR A 259 24.29 27.29 -24.99
C THR A 259 22.89 26.70 -24.89
N ARG A 260 22.01 26.96 -25.88
CA ARG A 260 20.62 26.51 -25.90
C ARG A 260 20.34 25.57 -27.06
N PHE A 261 19.78 24.40 -26.76
CA PHE A 261 19.43 23.38 -27.73
C PHE A 261 17.96 22.99 -27.58
N THR A 262 17.23 22.98 -28.70
CA THR A 262 15.87 22.46 -28.77
C THR A 262 15.90 21.11 -29.48
N LEU A 263 15.40 20.07 -28.82
CA LEU A 263 15.39 18.69 -29.33
C LEU A 263 13.95 18.22 -29.51
N SER A 264 13.73 17.40 -30.55
CA SER A 264 12.42 16.89 -30.93
C SER A 264 12.32 15.38 -30.78
N SER A 265 11.18 14.80 -31.18
CA SER A 265 10.97 13.35 -31.17
C SER A 265 12.05 12.54 -31.92
N ASP A 266 12.71 13.13 -32.92
CA ASP A 266 13.79 12.48 -33.67
C ASP A 266 15.00 12.16 -32.78
N PHE A 267 15.32 13.03 -31.83
CA PHE A 267 16.39 12.79 -30.85
C PHE A 267 16.05 11.61 -29.95
N VAL A 268 14.79 11.50 -29.51
CA VAL A 268 14.36 10.41 -28.63
C VAL A 268 14.44 9.05 -29.35
N LYS A 269 14.14 9.03 -30.65
CA LYS A 269 14.19 7.83 -31.49
C LYS A 269 15.63 7.44 -31.87
N GLN A 270 16.47 8.43 -32.21
CA GLN A 270 17.83 8.21 -32.72
C GLN A 270 18.84 9.22 -32.12
N PRO A 271 19.15 9.12 -30.81
CA PRO A 271 19.96 10.12 -30.12
C PRO A 271 21.38 10.26 -30.72
N ASP A 272 22.06 9.14 -30.97
CA ASP A 272 23.43 9.14 -31.50
C ASP A 272 23.52 9.78 -32.90
N ALA A 273 22.53 9.52 -33.75
CA ALA A 273 22.50 10.03 -35.12
C ALA A 273 22.25 11.55 -35.14
N VAL A 274 21.36 12.03 -34.27
CA VAL A 274 21.07 13.47 -34.14
C VAL A 274 22.29 14.21 -33.57
N ILE A 275 22.88 13.71 -32.49
CA ILE A 275 24.06 14.32 -31.87
C ILE A 275 25.26 14.34 -32.83
N SER A 276 25.52 13.23 -33.54
CA SER A 276 26.60 13.17 -34.52
C SER A 276 26.41 14.20 -35.64
N ARG A 277 25.18 14.39 -36.10
CA ARG A 277 24.85 15.39 -37.13
C ARG A 277 25.11 16.81 -36.64
N MET A 278 24.65 17.14 -35.43
CA MET A 278 24.89 18.45 -34.80
C MET A 278 26.39 18.72 -34.60
N VAL A 279 27.16 17.72 -34.17
CA VAL A 279 28.62 17.84 -34.03
C VAL A 279 29.27 18.11 -35.38
N VAL A 280 28.92 17.36 -36.44
CA VAL A 280 29.48 17.58 -37.78
C VAL A 280 29.11 18.95 -38.35
N GLU A 281 27.87 19.40 -38.15
CA GLU A 281 27.42 20.72 -38.58
C GLU A 281 28.13 21.85 -37.83
N SER A 282 28.44 21.66 -36.55
CA SER A 282 29.18 22.65 -35.74
C SER A 282 30.58 22.99 -36.29
N PHE A 283 31.18 22.08 -37.07
CA PHE A 283 32.48 22.32 -37.72
C PHE A 283 32.36 23.03 -39.09
N LYS A 284 31.14 23.25 -39.62
CA LYS A 284 30.92 23.71 -41.01
C LYS A 284 30.57 25.20 -41.17
N THR A 285 30.59 26.04 -40.15
CA THR A 285 30.20 27.48 -40.26
C THR A 285 31.23 28.42 -39.60
N PRO A 286 31.81 29.43 -40.29
CA PRO A 286 32.45 29.40 -41.62
C PRO A 286 33.92 29.91 -41.62
N GLU A 287 34.81 29.17 -42.31
CA GLU A 287 35.93 29.74 -43.08
C GLU A 287 35.47 29.74 -44.55
N THR A 288 34.83 30.82 -45.00
CA THR A 288 34.56 31.08 -46.43
C THR A 288 34.38 32.58 -46.63
N ALA A 289 35.50 33.25 -46.92
CA ALA A 289 35.54 34.52 -47.60
C ALA A 289 36.75 34.50 -48.55
N GLU A 290 36.61 33.80 -49.67
CA GLU A 290 37.35 34.17 -50.87
C GLU A 290 36.68 35.41 -51.47
N PRO A 291 37.46 36.34 -52.03
CA PRO A 291 37.03 37.03 -53.22
C PRO A 291 37.99 36.74 -54.39
N ASN A 292 37.38 36.34 -55.51
CA ASN A 292 37.93 36.48 -56.86
C ASN A 292 38.39 37.93 -57.09
N GLU A 293 39.68 38.12 -57.42
CA GLU A 293 40.22 38.73 -58.65
C GLU A 293 41.76 38.77 -58.60
#